data_AF-A0A7S3S2L2-F1
#
_entry.id   AF-A0A7S3S2L2-F1
#
_cell.length_a   1.000
_cell.length_b   1.000
_cell.length_c   1.000
_cell.angle_alpha   90.00
_cell.angle_beta   90.00
_cell.angle_gamma   90.00
#
_symmetry.space_group_name_H-M   'P 1'
#
loop_
_entity.id
_entity.type
_entity.pdbx_description
1 polymer ?
#
loop_
_entity_poly.entity_id
_entity_poly.type
_entity_poly.pdbx_seq_one_letter_code
_entity_poly.pdbx_strand_id
1 'polypeptide(L)'
;GNCWFMCSLAAVAEFPHLIHNLFLDDWPTGAPTAADARPAADASGLYRLRLNKHGQWRELVVDDFFPCRPGSGPVFSQAHGPELWVLLLEKAYAKLHGSYLALRSGMCYEGLADLTGAPCLYRRLDEEDDPDTEVEEKPVTFADLQRYDRNNFVVCCSTPGQDQMTEGGRPGDQEGGLVPGHAYSLISARKLHSGAEILKLRNPWGTFEWQGAWSDNSPEMTDAVRAELDAEEDDGEAEASANDGAFWMSFEDFCKHFVSISVAMAHVPQPPSACNANGVPRCKAPTVREWAPELVKRSKTILAPEVRASSKMPASLRPTHVFDLEVKPTRETKVAVIVGLHQVDERSTPKLPNVDVGVAVLRKAGDGSLALVGSVGTSVSRDRNLELELVPGSYLIVPTTSGAVPPTNAGSAQPSEAPGRLLLDSGDLTAKARQAFDLIAFTFDADMDGLLGEADLTQPAAAAFVDA
;
A
#
# COMPACT_ATOMS: atom_id res chain seq x y z
N GLY A 1 -10.19 17.01 -0.92
CA GLY A 1 -9.32 17.47 0.19
C GLY A 1 -8.18 16.50 0.41
N ASN A 2 -7.60 16.52 1.60
CA ASN A 2 -6.60 15.59 2.11
C ASN A 2 -7.19 14.62 3.17
N CYS A 3 -8.51 14.38 3.12
CA CYS A 3 -9.23 13.49 4.04
C CYS A 3 -8.57 12.12 4.17
N TRP A 4 -8.04 11.55 3.08
CA TRP A 4 -7.28 10.30 3.08
C TRP A 4 -6.12 10.29 4.08
N PHE A 5 -5.36 11.39 4.19
CA PHE A 5 -4.25 11.52 5.13
C PHE A 5 -4.77 11.70 6.56
N MET A 6 -5.80 12.54 6.74
CA MET A 6 -6.40 12.78 8.05
C MET A 6 -7.01 11.51 8.66
N CYS A 7 -7.68 10.69 7.84
CA CYS A 7 -8.24 9.41 8.29
C CYS A 7 -7.13 8.40 8.59
N SER A 8 -6.04 8.39 7.81
CA SER A 8 -4.86 7.59 8.13
C SER A 8 -4.26 8.00 9.48
N LEU A 9 -4.16 9.32 9.72
CA LEU A 9 -3.62 9.87 10.96
C LEU A 9 -4.50 9.51 12.16
N ALA A 10 -5.82 9.61 12.02
CA ALA A 10 -6.76 9.21 13.06
C ALA A 10 -6.70 7.71 13.36
N ALA A 11 -6.60 6.85 12.34
CA ALA A 11 -6.41 5.41 12.55
C ALA A 11 -5.10 5.09 13.27
N VAL A 12 -4.02 5.81 12.96
CA VAL A 12 -2.74 5.68 13.69
C VAL A 12 -2.85 6.21 15.12
N ALA A 13 -3.73 7.18 15.39
CA ALA A 13 -3.93 7.76 16.72
C ALA A 13 -4.60 6.81 17.72
N GLU A 14 -5.32 5.78 17.25
CA GLU A 14 -5.78 4.65 18.08
C GLU A 14 -4.61 3.89 18.74
N PHE A 15 -3.39 4.14 18.25
CA PHE A 15 -2.15 3.56 18.74
C PHE A 15 -1.16 4.66 19.16
N PRO A 16 -1.32 5.28 20.35
CA PRO A 16 -0.59 6.50 20.73
C PRO A 16 0.93 6.44 20.56
N HIS A 17 1.54 5.28 20.83
CA HIS A 17 2.99 5.07 20.64
C HIS A 17 3.46 5.29 19.19
N LEU A 18 2.63 5.02 18.17
CA LEU A 18 2.94 5.32 16.77
C LEU A 18 2.98 6.83 16.53
N ILE A 19 2.06 7.58 17.12
CA ILE A 19 2.06 9.05 17.06
C ILE A 19 3.28 9.62 17.77
N HIS A 20 3.57 9.18 19.00
CA HIS A 20 4.76 9.64 19.74
C HIS A 20 6.05 9.40 18.97
N ASN A 21 6.15 8.26 18.28
CA ASN A 21 7.29 7.92 17.44
C ASN A 21 7.52 8.88 16.26
N LEU A 22 6.55 9.75 15.91
CA LEU A 22 6.72 10.75 14.85
C LEU A 22 7.31 12.05 15.33
N PHE A 23 7.34 12.31 16.64
CA PHE A 23 7.96 13.49 17.22
C PHE A 23 9.38 13.13 17.68
N LEU A 24 10.35 13.92 17.23
CA LEU A 24 11.74 13.81 17.62
C LEU A 24 12.00 14.87 18.69
N ASP A 25 12.81 14.55 19.70
CA ASP A 25 12.96 15.25 21.00
C ASP A 25 12.03 14.68 22.07
N ASP A 26 12.45 14.74 23.36
CA ASP A 26 11.81 14.09 24.50
C ASP A 26 10.37 14.60 24.72
N TRP A 27 9.42 14.01 23.99
CA TRP A 27 8.00 14.16 24.27
C TRP A 27 7.73 13.65 25.69
N PRO A 28 7.12 14.44 26.58
CA PRO A 28 6.82 13.95 27.92
C PRO A 28 5.86 12.77 27.82
N THR A 29 6.34 11.59 28.20
CA THR A 29 5.55 10.34 28.33
C THR A 29 4.70 10.32 29.60
N GLY A 30 4.67 11.43 30.36
CA GLY A 30 3.83 11.61 31.54
C GLY A 30 2.57 12.41 31.24
N ALA A 31 1.53 12.18 32.04
CA ALA A 31 0.30 12.98 31.98
C ALA A 31 0.64 14.49 32.07
N PRO A 32 0.09 15.33 31.18
CA PRO A 32 0.46 16.75 31.12
C PRO A 32 0.16 17.43 32.45
N THR A 33 1.19 18.00 33.08
CA THR A 33 0.98 18.94 34.18
C THR A 33 0.63 20.31 33.57
N ALA A 34 -0.22 21.09 34.25
CA ALA A 34 -0.70 22.39 33.76
C ALA A 34 0.40 23.43 33.47
N ALA A 35 1.67 23.12 33.77
CA ALA A 35 2.84 23.96 33.49
C ALA A 35 3.54 23.64 32.15
N ASP A 36 3.27 22.48 31.52
CA ASP A 36 4.01 21.97 30.34
C ASP A 36 3.17 21.96 29.05
N ALA A 37 2.20 22.85 28.91
CA ALA A 37 1.22 22.87 27.81
C ALA A 37 1.78 23.34 26.44
N ARG A 38 3.04 23.03 26.13
CA ARG A 38 3.57 23.11 24.76
C ARG A 38 4.22 21.77 24.43
N PRO A 39 3.99 21.20 23.24
CA PRO A 39 4.91 20.21 22.73
C PRO A 39 6.31 20.81 22.79
N ALA A 40 7.34 20.04 23.18
CA ALA A 40 8.69 20.52 23.43
C ALA A 40 9.30 21.13 22.15
N ALA A 41 8.92 22.36 21.84
CA ALA A 41 9.55 23.18 20.83
C ALA A 41 10.87 23.64 21.40
N ASP A 42 11.85 23.88 20.52
CA ASP A 42 13.02 24.62 20.96
C ASP A 42 12.62 26.04 21.43
N ALA A 43 13.57 26.77 22.01
CA ALA A 43 13.34 28.16 22.43
C ALA A 43 12.90 29.10 21.30
N SER A 44 12.93 28.63 20.04
CA SER A 44 12.58 29.36 18.82
C SER A 44 11.20 28.98 18.27
N GLY A 45 10.47 28.04 18.89
CA GLY A 45 9.16 27.58 18.40
C GLY A 45 9.24 26.57 17.25
N LEU A 46 10.37 25.86 17.12
CA LEU A 46 10.57 24.83 16.10
C LEU A 46 10.31 23.43 16.67
N TYR A 47 9.67 22.60 15.86
CA TYR A 47 9.32 21.21 16.15
C TYR A 47 10.07 20.28 15.21
N ARG A 48 10.66 19.21 15.76
CA ARG A 48 11.31 18.16 15.00
C ARG A 48 10.40 16.95 14.90
N LEU A 49 10.20 16.47 13.68
CA LEU A 49 9.29 15.39 13.35
C LEU A 49 10.00 14.41 12.42
N ARG A 50 9.47 13.20 12.29
CA ARG A 50 9.83 12.30 11.19
C ARG A 50 8.60 11.72 10.51
N LEU A 51 8.73 11.52 9.20
CA LEU A 51 7.77 10.81 8.38
C LEU A 51 8.52 9.82 7.49
N ASN A 52 7.90 8.69 7.17
CA ASN A 52 8.46 7.73 6.23
C ASN A 52 8.15 8.17 4.80
N LYS A 53 9.17 8.23 3.95
CA LYS A 53 9.02 8.48 2.52
C LYS A 53 9.90 7.52 1.75
N HIS A 54 9.26 6.74 0.87
CA HIS A 54 9.94 5.71 0.05
C HIS A 54 10.68 4.68 0.91
N GLY A 55 10.10 4.28 2.04
CA GLY A 55 10.69 3.33 2.98
C GLY A 55 11.77 3.92 3.89
N GLN A 56 12.06 5.23 3.81
CA GLN A 56 13.07 5.88 4.64
C GLN A 56 12.45 6.93 5.56
N TRP A 57 12.81 6.88 6.85
CA TRP A 57 12.46 7.94 7.79
C TRP A 57 13.21 9.24 7.43
N ARG A 58 12.44 10.32 7.22
CA ARG A 58 12.93 11.67 6.92
C ARG A 58 12.66 12.57 8.11
N GLU A 59 13.72 13.18 8.65
CA GLU A 59 13.57 14.22 9.67
C GLU A 59 13.10 15.53 9.03
N LEU A 60 12.15 16.18 9.67
CA LEU A 60 11.51 17.42 9.23
C LEU A 60 11.48 18.40 10.40
N VAL A 61 11.76 19.67 10.11
CA VAL A 61 11.63 20.76 11.07
C VAL A 61 10.51 21.69 10.62
N VAL A 62 9.57 22.01 11.49
CA VAL A 62 8.47 22.95 11.20
C VAL A 62 8.29 23.94 12.35
N ASP A 63 7.91 25.16 12.03
CA ASP A 63 7.46 26.16 13.01
C ASP A 63 5.93 26.03 13.29
N ASP A 64 5.41 26.83 14.22
CA ASP A 64 3.99 26.90 14.61
C ASP A 64 3.16 27.94 13.83
N PHE A 65 3.66 28.51 12.73
CA PHE A 65 2.86 29.39 11.88
C PHE A 65 1.91 28.57 10.99
N PHE A 66 0.63 28.53 11.35
CA PHE A 66 -0.39 27.83 10.59
C PHE A 66 -1.20 28.78 9.69
N PRO A 67 -1.61 28.33 8.49
CA PRO A 67 -2.56 29.08 7.67
C PRO A 67 -3.90 29.23 8.39
N CYS A 68 -4.29 30.47 8.68
CA CYS A 68 -5.51 30.79 9.43
C CYS A 68 -6.43 31.71 8.63
N ARG A 69 -7.75 31.52 8.78
CA ARG A 69 -8.75 32.51 8.36
C ARG A 69 -8.77 33.64 9.38
N PRO A 70 -8.77 34.91 8.94
CA PRO A 70 -8.92 36.04 9.85
C PRO A 70 -10.15 35.88 10.75
N GLY A 71 -9.94 35.86 12.07
CA GLY A 71 -11.00 35.75 13.07
C GLY A 71 -11.63 34.36 13.28
N SER A 72 -11.20 33.32 12.56
CA SER A 72 -11.80 31.97 12.65
C SER A 72 -10.82 30.87 13.09
N GLY A 73 -9.51 31.04 12.89
CA GLY A 73 -8.51 30.03 13.22
C GLY A 73 -7.99 29.25 11.99
N PRO A 74 -7.35 28.07 12.19
CA PRO A 74 -6.72 27.28 11.13
C PRO A 74 -7.69 26.89 9.99
N VAL A 75 -7.23 26.94 8.74
CA VAL A 75 -8.07 26.63 7.56
C VAL A 75 -7.99 25.17 7.09
N PHE A 76 -7.03 24.39 7.60
CA PHE A 76 -6.84 22.97 7.26
C PHE A 76 -7.30 22.10 8.44
N SER A 77 -6.44 21.25 8.99
CA SER A 77 -6.78 20.49 10.20
C SER A 77 -7.08 21.41 11.39
N GLN A 78 -8.03 20.97 12.20
CA GLN A 78 -8.42 21.58 13.46
C GLN A 78 -8.50 20.48 14.50
N ALA A 79 -8.02 20.76 15.71
CA ALA A 79 -8.12 19.85 16.84
C ALA A 79 -9.22 20.33 17.81
N HIS A 80 -9.73 19.41 18.63
CA HIS A 80 -10.64 19.77 19.70
C HIS A 80 -9.86 20.26 20.91
N GLY A 81 -9.95 21.56 21.21
CA GLY A 81 -9.22 22.15 22.34
C GLY A 81 -7.78 22.56 21.99
N PRO A 82 -6.90 22.72 23.00
CA PRO A 82 -5.57 23.33 22.84
C PRO A 82 -4.50 22.34 22.34
N GLU A 83 -4.80 21.59 21.28
CA GLU A 83 -3.89 20.59 20.71
C GLU A 83 -3.29 21.05 19.37
N LEU A 84 -1.98 20.89 19.21
CA LEU A 84 -1.25 21.29 17.98
C LEU A 84 -0.71 20.12 17.16
N TRP A 85 -0.69 18.90 17.72
CA TRP A 85 0.03 17.77 17.15
C TRP A 85 -0.50 17.39 15.75
N VAL A 86 -1.81 17.44 15.55
CA VAL A 86 -2.44 17.18 14.24
C VAL A 86 -1.99 18.21 13.19
N LEU A 87 -2.02 19.49 13.55
CA LEU A 87 -1.65 20.59 12.66
C LEU A 87 -0.16 20.52 12.30
N LEU A 88 0.68 20.16 13.26
CA LEU A 88 2.12 19.98 13.08
C LEU A 88 2.42 18.82 12.10
N LEU A 89 1.75 17.67 12.26
CA LEU A 89 1.93 16.53 11.37
C LEU A 89 1.42 16.81 9.96
N GLU A 90 0.25 17.43 9.82
CA GLU A 90 -0.27 17.85 8.51
C GLU A 90 0.68 18.84 7.83
N LYS A 91 1.22 19.81 8.58
CA LYS A 91 2.20 20.77 8.06
C LYS A 91 3.51 20.10 7.65
N ALA A 92 4.02 19.17 8.45
CA ALA A 92 5.22 18.41 8.11
C ALA A 92 5.03 17.57 6.86
N TYR A 93 3.85 16.95 6.72
CA TYR A 93 3.49 16.19 5.52
C TYR A 93 3.36 17.10 4.29
N ALA A 94 2.72 18.27 4.44
CA ALA A 94 2.65 19.29 3.40
C ALA A 94 4.05 19.76 2.98
N LYS A 95 4.96 19.98 3.94
CA LYS A 95 6.36 20.34 3.67
C LYS A 95 7.11 19.23 2.92
N LEU A 96 6.94 17.97 3.32
CA LEU A 96 7.53 16.80 2.67
C LEU A 96 7.11 16.70 1.19
N HIS A 97 5.86 17.06 0.88
CA HIS A 97 5.30 17.06 -0.48
C HIS A 97 5.36 18.43 -1.18
N GLY A 98 5.98 19.43 -0.57
CA GLY A 98 6.23 20.76 -1.12
C GLY A 98 5.13 21.81 -0.90
N SER A 99 3.87 21.43 -0.65
CA SER A 99 2.79 22.36 -0.26
C SER A 99 1.56 21.65 0.29
N TYR A 100 0.67 22.38 0.97
CA TYR A 100 -0.67 21.87 1.34
C TYR A 100 -1.50 21.46 0.11
N LEU A 101 -1.33 22.15 -1.03
CA LEU A 101 -2.05 21.83 -2.26
C LEU A 101 -1.67 20.44 -2.80
N ALA A 102 -0.42 20.01 -2.60
CA ALA A 102 0.07 18.69 -3.02
C ALA A 102 -0.61 17.53 -2.28
N LEU A 103 -1.22 17.79 -1.11
CA LEU A 103 -1.92 16.78 -0.32
C LEU A 103 -3.32 16.45 -0.85
N ARG A 104 -3.79 17.16 -1.89
CA ARG A 104 -5.10 16.92 -2.48
C ARG A 104 -5.14 15.55 -3.17
N SER A 105 -6.14 14.74 -2.80
CA SER A 105 -6.42 13.41 -3.36
C SER A 105 -5.31 12.38 -3.07
N GLY A 106 -5.70 11.24 -2.53
CA GLY A 106 -4.81 10.15 -2.15
C GLY A 106 -5.61 9.01 -1.55
N MET A 107 -4.91 7.94 -1.18
CA MET A 107 -5.51 6.73 -0.62
C MET A 107 -4.99 6.51 0.80
N CYS A 108 -5.82 6.00 1.71
CA CYS A 108 -5.42 5.83 3.11
C CYS A 108 -4.18 4.95 3.29
N TYR A 109 -4.01 3.89 2.48
CA TYR A 109 -2.79 3.07 2.51
C TYR A 109 -1.50 3.89 2.25
N GLU A 110 -1.59 4.99 1.50
CA GLU A 110 -0.45 5.86 1.27
C GLU A 110 -0.04 6.60 2.55
N GLY A 111 -1.03 7.13 3.27
CA GLY A 111 -0.83 7.89 4.49
C GLY A 111 -0.39 6.98 5.63
N LEU A 112 -1.01 5.80 5.74
CA LEU A 112 -0.61 4.77 6.70
C LEU A 112 0.85 4.36 6.51
N ALA A 113 1.29 4.09 5.28
CA ALA A 113 2.68 3.73 5.02
C ALA A 113 3.65 4.87 5.39
N ASP A 114 3.29 6.13 5.08
CA ASP A 114 4.15 7.28 5.36
C ASP A 114 4.19 7.62 6.87
N LEU A 115 3.11 7.33 7.62
CA LEU A 115 3.03 7.53 9.06
C LEU A 115 3.64 6.38 9.87
N THR A 116 3.65 5.16 9.34
CA THR A 116 4.09 3.97 10.11
C THR A 116 5.42 3.40 9.63
N GLY A 117 5.82 3.69 8.40
CA GLY A 117 6.91 3.01 7.71
C GLY A 117 6.63 1.53 7.39
N ALA A 118 5.41 1.06 7.60
CA ALA A 118 5.03 -0.33 7.40
C ALA A 118 4.45 -0.58 6.00
N PRO A 119 4.62 -1.79 5.44
CA PRO A 119 3.88 -2.22 4.27
C PRO A 119 2.37 -2.13 4.51
N CYS A 120 1.63 -1.63 3.52
CA CYS A 120 0.19 -1.43 3.61
C CYS A 120 -0.56 -2.23 2.54
N LEU A 121 -1.45 -3.14 2.96
CA LEU A 121 -2.35 -3.80 2.02
C LEU A 121 -3.53 -2.89 1.70
N TYR A 122 -3.95 -2.90 0.45
CA TYR A 122 -5.24 -2.38 0.01
C TYR A 122 -6.08 -3.54 -0.48
N ARG A 123 -7.33 -3.64 -0.02
CA ARG A 123 -8.25 -4.70 -0.41
C ARG A 123 -9.62 -4.09 -0.67
N ARG A 124 -10.19 -4.39 -1.82
CA ARG A 124 -11.59 -4.08 -2.13
C ARG A 124 -12.52 -5.04 -1.39
N LEU A 125 -13.68 -4.53 -1.01
CA LEU A 125 -14.77 -5.30 -0.39
C LEU A 125 -15.87 -5.63 -1.39
N ASP A 126 -16.00 -4.85 -2.46
CA ASP A 126 -16.96 -5.06 -3.52
C ASP A 126 -16.50 -6.14 -4.52
N GLU A 127 -17.45 -6.96 -4.96
CA GLU A 127 -17.26 -8.04 -5.93
C GLU A 127 -17.20 -7.55 -7.40
N GLU A 128 -17.03 -6.24 -7.64
CA GLU A 128 -16.85 -5.76 -9.00
C GLU A 128 -15.46 -6.20 -9.48
N ASP A 129 -15.43 -7.35 -10.17
CA ASP A 129 -14.31 -7.79 -10.99
C ASP A 129 -13.90 -6.61 -11.88
N ASP A 130 -12.75 -6.00 -11.59
CA ASP A 130 -12.14 -5.09 -12.53
C ASP A 130 -11.77 -5.94 -13.77
N PRO A 131 -12.42 -5.71 -14.93
CA PRO A 131 -12.26 -6.56 -16.10
C PRO A 131 -10.82 -6.56 -16.65
N ASP A 132 -9.97 -5.64 -16.20
CA ASP A 132 -8.56 -5.55 -16.58
C ASP A 132 -7.63 -6.30 -15.61
N THR A 133 -8.13 -6.85 -14.50
CA THR A 133 -7.34 -7.71 -13.58
C THR A 133 -7.65 -9.19 -13.78
N GLU A 134 -6.75 -9.91 -14.45
CA GLU A 134 -6.80 -11.38 -14.61
C GLU A 134 -6.60 -12.17 -13.28
N VAL A 135 -6.56 -11.50 -12.12
CA VAL A 135 -6.28 -12.10 -10.82
C VAL A 135 -7.53 -11.99 -9.95
N GLU A 136 -8.17 -13.13 -9.65
CA GLU A 136 -9.20 -13.22 -8.60
C GLU A 136 -8.57 -12.80 -7.26
N GLU A 137 -8.76 -11.55 -6.84
CA GLU A 137 -8.41 -11.11 -5.49
C GLU A 137 -9.38 -11.78 -4.52
N LYS A 138 -8.85 -12.54 -3.55
CA LYS A 138 -9.70 -13.21 -2.55
C LYS A 138 -10.55 -12.16 -1.83
N PRO A 139 -11.85 -12.41 -1.57
CA PRO A 139 -12.67 -11.50 -0.80
C PRO A 139 -12.13 -11.37 0.63
N VAL A 140 -12.35 -10.22 1.24
CA VAL A 140 -12.02 -10.02 2.66
C VAL A 140 -12.99 -10.82 3.51
N THR A 141 -12.47 -11.62 4.44
CA THR A 141 -13.30 -12.40 5.36
C THR A 141 -13.29 -11.78 6.76
N PHE A 142 -14.30 -12.09 7.56
CA PHE A 142 -14.31 -11.72 8.98
C PHE A 142 -13.08 -12.24 9.72
N ALA A 143 -12.60 -13.45 9.37
CA ALA A 143 -11.39 -14.02 9.94
C ALA A 143 -10.12 -13.20 9.62
N ASP A 144 -10.07 -12.52 8.47
CA ASP A 144 -8.99 -11.59 8.16
C ASP A 144 -9.04 -10.37 9.09
N LEU A 145 -10.21 -9.77 9.30
CA LEU A 145 -10.38 -8.63 10.21
C LEU A 145 -10.02 -9.00 11.66
N GLN A 146 -10.46 -10.17 12.14
CA GLN A 146 -10.04 -10.70 13.44
C GLN A 146 -8.53 -10.94 13.52
N ARG A 147 -7.89 -11.35 12.42
CA ARG A 147 -6.44 -11.50 12.36
C ARG A 147 -5.77 -10.13 12.50
N TYR A 148 -6.25 -9.12 11.79
CA TYR A 148 -5.67 -7.76 11.84
C TYR A 148 -5.80 -7.13 13.22
N ASP A 149 -7.01 -7.18 13.80
CA ASP A 149 -7.28 -6.75 15.18
C ASP A 149 -6.36 -7.47 16.17
N ARG A 150 -6.32 -8.81 16.15
CA ARG A 150 -5.47 -9.60 17.06
C ARG A 150 -3.98 -9.30 16.92
N ASN A 151 -3.51 -8.79 15.78
CA ASN A 151 -2.11 -8.42 15.58
C ASN A 151 -1.84 -6.92 15.82
N ASN A 152 -2.83 -6.16 16.29
CA ASN A 152 -2.77 -4.71 16.45
C ASN A 152 -2.33 -4.00 15.16
N PHE A 153 -2.79 -4.48 14.00
CA PHE A 153 -2.56 -3.78 12.74
C PHE A 153 -3.49 -2.58 12.63
N VAL A 154 -2.99 -1.49 12.06
CA VAL A 154 -3.80 -0.28 11.84
C VAL A 154 -4.68 -0.50 10.62
N VAL A 155 -5.99 -0.44 10.78
CA VAL A 155 -6.94 -0.70 9.70
C VAL A 155 -7.83 0.52 9.47
N CYS A 156 -7.85 1.00 8.23
CA CYS A 156 -8.70 2.08 7.76
C CYS A 156 -9.69 1.56 6.72
N CYS A 157 -10.97 1.87 6.88
CA CYS A 157 -12.08 1.41 6.05
C CYS A 157 -12.68 2.60 5.32
N SER A 158 -13.08 2.47 4.05
CA SER A 158 -13.65 3.58 3.27
C SER A 158 -15.07 3.29 2.78
N THR A 159 -15.95 4.27 2.91
CA THR A 159 -17.31 4.25 2.34
C THR A 159 -17.29 4.71 0.87
N PRO A 160 -18.24 4.25 0.02
CA PRO A 160 -18.34 4.69 -1.36
C PRO A 160 -18.71 6.17 -1.48
N GLY A 161 -18.45 6.73 -2.67
CA GLY A 161 -18.90 8.07 -3.04
C GLY A 161 -17.84 9.17 -2.88
N GLN A 162 -18.28 10.42 -2.98
CA GLN A 162 -17.47 11.60 -2.70
C GLN A 162 -18.01 12.27 -1.45
N ASP A 163 -17.11 12.77 -0.62
CA ASP A 163 -17.48 13.64 0.49
C ASP A 163 -18.18 14.90 -0.06
N GLN A 164 -19.49 14.96 0.12
CA GLN A 164 -20.36 16.07 -0.30
C GLN A 164 -20.68 17.03 0.85
N MET A 165 -19.93 16.98 1.97
CA MET A 165 -20.17 17.88 3.09
C MET A 165 -20.02 19.35 2.66
N THR A 166 -21.12 20.10 2.73
CA THR A 166 -21.13 21.56 2.58
C THR A 166 -20.71 22.22 3.91
N GLU A 167 -20.19 23.46 3.86
CA GLU A 167 -19.96 24.32 5.04
C GLU A 167 -21.31 24.45 5.81
N GLY A 168 -21.57 23.54 6.76
CA GLY A 168 -22.89 23.37 7.39
C GLY A 168 -23.17 21.99 7.99
N GLY A 169 -22.35 20.97 7.70
CA GLY A 169 -22.12 19.84 8.60
C GLY A 169 -23.29 18.87 8.83
N ARG A 170 -24.07 18.53 7.80
CA ARG A 170 -24.90 17.32 7.83
C ARG A 170 -24.70 16.53 6.55
N PRO A 171 -24.35 15.24 6.62
CA PRO A 171 -24.66 14.33 5.54
C PRO A 171 -26.17 14.47 5.30
N GLY A 172 -26.62 14.66 4.06
CA GLY A 172 -28.06 14.52 3.77
C GLY A 172 -28.52 13.15 4.30
N ASP A 173 -29.78 13.00 4.73
CA ASP A 173 -30.32 11.73 5.24
C ASP A 173 -29.86 10.54 4.38
N GLN A 174 -28.80 9.85 4.82
CA GLN A 174 -28.22 8.69 4.14
C GLN A 174 -28.38 7.48 5.05
N GLU A 175 -28.51 6.31 4.43
CA GLU A 175 -28.83 5.05 5.09
C GLU A 175 -27.90 4.78 6.27
N GLY A 176 -28.47 4.69 7.47
CA GLY A 176 -27.80 4.23 8.66
C GLY A 176 -26.77 5.17 9.29
N GLY A 177 -26.63 6.44 8.87
CA GLY A 177 -25.81 7.44 9.57
C GLY A 177 -24.32 7.50 9.20
N LEU A 178 -23.87 6.70 8.22
CA LEU A 178 -22.49 6.76 7.70
C LEU A 178 -22.29 7.96 6.76
N VAL A 179 -21.06 8.49 6.75
CA VAL A 179 -20.65 9.58 5.87
C VAL A 179 -20.14 9.00 4.54
N PRO A 180 -20.65 9.45 3.38
CA PRO A 180 -20.18 8.98 2.08
C PRO A 180 -18.80 9.53 1.71
N GLY A 181 -18.01 8.73 0.98
CA GLY A 181 -16.66 9.11 0.54
C GLY A 181 -15.70 9.42 1.68
N HIS A 182 -15.93 8.79 2.84
CA HIS A 182 -15.23 9.04 4.09
C HIS A 182 -14.54 7.78 4.60
N ALA A 183 -13.55 7.96 5.46
CA ALA A 183 -12.81 6.85 6.03
C ALA A 183 -12.98 6.76 7.55
N TYR A 184 -13.03 5.52 8.01
CA TYR A 184 -13.26 5.10 9.39
C TYR A 184 -12.08 4.22 9.85
N SER A 185 -11.89 4.09 11.15
CA SER A 185 -10.91 3.17 11.75
C SER A 185 -11.62 1.89 12.19
N LEU A 186 -11.05 0.72 11.92
CA LEU A 186 -11.46 -0.52 12.59
C LEU A 186 -10.74 -0.63 13.92
N ILE A 187 -11.53 -0.66 14.99
CA ILE A 187 -11.08 -0.70 16.38
C ILE A 187 -11.03 -2.14 16.88
N SER A 188 -12.07 -2.93 16.58
CA SER A 188 -12.19 -4.30 17.10
C SER A 188 -13.02 -5.20 16.18
N ALA A 189 -12.68 -6.49 16.13
CA ALA A 189 -13.45 -7.50 15.42
C ALA A 189 -13.77 -8.68 16.35
N ARG A 190 -15.06 -8.86 16.69
CA ARG A 190 -15.51 -9.81 17.73
C ARG A 190 -16.57 -10.78 17.23
N LYS A 191 -16.40 -12.05 17.61
CA LYS A 191 -17.40 -13.10 17.38
C LYS A 191 -18.07 -13.41 18.70
N LEU A 192 -19.34 -13.04 18.82
CA LEU A 192 -20.10 -13.23 20.05
C LEU A 192 -20.38 -14.72 20.30
N HIS A 193 -20.73 -15.08 21.54
CA HIS A 193 -21.18 -16.44 21.91
C HIS A 193 -22.39 -16.91 21.10
N SER A 194 -23.24 -15.97 20.65
CA SER A 194 -24.37 -16.24 19.76
C SER A 194 -23.94 -16.71 18.37
N GLY A 195 -22.67 -16.53 18.01
CA GLY A 195 -22.12 -16.75 16.68
C GLY A 195 -22.12 -15.50 15.79
N ALA A 196 -22.69 -14.38 16.25
CA ALA A 196 -22.71 -13.13 15.50
C ALA A 196 -21.30 -12.54 15.33
N GLU A 197 -21.02 -12.03 14.14
CA GLU A 197 -19.74 -11.43 13.76
C GLU A 197 -19.92 -9.91 13.68
N ILE A 198 -19.32 -9.19 14.62
CA ILE A 198 -19.49 -7.74 14.80
C ILE A 198 -18.15 -7.01 14.79
N LEU A 199 -18.18 -5.77 14.35
CA LEU A 199 -17.03 -4.88 14.21
C LEU A 199 -17.29 -3.58 14.99
N LYS A 200 -16.28 -3.09 15.72
CA LYS A 200 -16.25 -1.74 16.29
C LYS A 200 -15.48 -0.84 15.33
N LEU A 201 -16.11 0.21 14.85
CA LEU A 201 -15.52 1.21 13.96
C LEU A 201 -15.55 2.59 14.63
N ARG A 202 -14.67 3.50 14.23
CA ARG A 202 -14.68 4.89 14.70
C ARG A 202 -14.65 5.88 13.55
N ASN A 203 -15.57 6.86 13.59
CA ASN A 203 -15.49 8.04 12.75
C ASN A 203 -14.45 9.02 13.32
N PRO A 204 -13.40 9.39 12.57
CA PRO A 204 -12.39 10.33 13.04
C PRO A 204 -12.92 11.75 13.33
N TRP A 205 -14.14 12.08 12.91
CA TRP A 205 -14.79 13.35 13.25
C TRP A 205 -15.41 13.37 14.64
N GLY A 206 -15.49 12.23 15.33
CA GLY A 206 -16.14 12.13 16.63
C GLY A 206 -17.64 12.36 16.60
N THR A 207 -18.29 12.10 15.46
CA THR A 207 -19.74 12.25 15.27
C THR A 207 -20.17 11.43 14.04
N PHE A 208 -21.48 11.30 13.79
CA PHE A 208 -22.07 10.52 12.70
C PHE A 208 -21.76 9.02 12.82
N GLU A 209 -22.38 8.42 13.82
CA GLU A 209 -22.32 7.00 14.13
C GLU A 209 -23.40 6.22 13.39
N TRP A 210 -23.12 4.93 13.20
CA TRP A 210 -24.08 3.97 12.65
C TRP A 210 -25.36 3.92 13.49
N GLN A 211 -26.51 3.90 12.81
CA GLN A 211 -27.85 3.88 13.41
C GLN A 211 -28.64 2.60 13.05
N GLY A 212 -28.00 1.63 12.39
CA GLY A 212 -28.63 0.37 12.01
C GLY A 212 -28.47 -0.72 13.06
N ALA A 213 -28.53 -1.98 12.63
CA ALA A 213 -28.38 -3.14 13.52
C ALA A 213 -27.02 -3.12 14.23
N TRP A 214 -27.02 -3.49 15.51
CA TRP A 214 -25.87 -3.45 16.42
C TRP A 214 -25.34 -2.06 16.77
N SER A 215 -25.96 -0.97 16.32
CA SER A 215 -25.66 0.36 16.85
C SER A 215 -25.94 0.45 18.36
N ASP A 216 -25.42 1.47 19.02
CA ASP A 216 -25.49 1.65 20.47
C ASP A 216 -26.93 1.62 21.03
N ASN A 217 -27.88 2.12 20.23
CA ASN A 217 -29.31 2.20 20.55
C ASN A 217 -30.15 1.09 19.90
N SER A 218 -29.53 0.10 19.26
CA SER A 218 -30.23 -0.95 18.53
C SER A 218 -30.82 -2.02 19.48
N PRO A 219 -31.89 -2.72 19.08
CA PRO A 219 -32.46 -3.82 19.87
C PRO A 219 -31.50 -5.00 20.09
N GLU A 220 -30.56 -5.23 19.16
CA GLU A 220 -29.54 -6.28 19.25
C GLU A 220 -28.50 -5.99 20.34
N MET A 221 -28.21 -4.71 20.60
CA MET A 221 -27.29 -4.26 21.64
C MET A 221 -27.93 -4.34 23.04
N THR A 222 -28.25 -5.56 23.47
CA THR A 222 -28.81 -5.84 24.80
C THR A 222 -27.75 -5.69 25.91
N ASP A 223 -28.19 -5.56 27.17
CA ASP A 223 -27.26 -5.47 28.31
C ASP A 223 -26.34 -6.69 28.44
N ALA A 224 -26.81 -7.88 28.02
CA ALA A 224 -25.99 -9.09 28.01
C ALA A 224 -24.89 -9.03 26.95
N VAL A 225 -25.18 -8.46 25.77
CA VAL A 225 -24.19 -8.26 24.71
C VAL A 225 -23.18 -7.20 25.11
N ARG A 226 -23.63 -6.07 25.68
CA ARG A 226 -22.73 -5.04 26.22
C ARG A 226 -21.80 -5.63 27.27
N ALA A 227 -22.33 -6.38 28.23
CA ALA A 227 -21.52 -7.05 29.24
C ALA A 227 -20.52 -8.06 28.66
N GLU A 228 -20.84 -8.75 27.57
CA GLU A 228 -19.91 -9.62 26.87
C GLU A 228 -18.78 -8.84 26.18
N LEU A 229 -19.10 -7.73 25.53
CA LEU A 229 -18.13 -6.85 24.88
C LEU A 229 -17.20 -6.17 25.91
N ASP A 230 -17.76 -5.64 26.99
CA ASP A 230 -17.04 -4.95 28.07
C ASP A 230 -16.12 -5.91 28.84
N ALA A 231 -16.52 -7.17 29.03
CA ALA A 231 -15.72 -8.16 29.76
C ALA A 231 -14.42 -8.55 29.04
N GLU A 232 -14.33 -8.31 27.73
CA GLU A 232 -13.14 -8.58 26.93
C GLU A 232 -12.32 -7.32 26.58
N GLU A 233 -12.83 -6.11 26.87
CA GLU A 233 -12.06 -4.87 26.82
C GLU A 233 -11.27 -4.72 28.14
N ASP A 234 -10.02 -5.19 28.16
CA ASP A 234 -9.11 -5.16 29.34
C ASP A 234 -8.56 -3.76 29.67
N ASP A 235 -9.23 -2.72 29.19
CA ASP A 235 -8.69 -1.37 29.07
C ASP A 235 -9.42 -0.37 29.97
N GLY A 236 -10.24 -0.83 30.94
CA GLY A 236 -10.72 -0.02 32.08
C GLY A 236 -11.54 1.24 31.77
N GLU A 237 -11.71 1.62 30.50
CA GLU A 237 -12.52 2.73 30.05
C GLU A 237 -13.85 2.17 29.56
N ALA A 238 -14.80 2.08 30.48
CA ALA A 238 -16.19 1.86 30.12
C ALA A 238 -16.68 3.08 29.32
N GLU A 239 -16.49 3.07 27.99
CA GLU A 239 -17.00 4.09 27.06
C GLU A 239 -18.50 3.87 26.82
N ALA A 240 -19.29 3.98 27.89
CA ALA A 240 -20.73 4.15 27.77
C ALA A 240 -21.05 5.64 27.57
N SER A 241 -21.43 6.02 26.35
CA SER A 241 -22.26 7.20 26.02
C SER A 241 -21.61 8.57 25.70
N ALA A 242 -20.38 8.63 25.24
CA ALA A 242 -19.93 9.83 24.51
C ALA A 242 -20.14 9.59 23.01
N ASN A 243 -20.82 10.50 22.29
CA ASN A 243 -20.83 10.53 20.83
C ASN A 243 -19.41 10.90 20.38
N ASP A 244 -18.53 9.92 20.39
CA ASP A 244 -17.10 9.98 20.10
C ASP A 244 -16.81 9.38 18.73
N GLY A 245 -17.86 9.06 17.98
CA GLY A 245 -17.81 8.49 16.65
C GLY A 245 -17.60 6.98 16.64
N ALA A 246 -17.47 6.31 17.79
CA ALA A 246 -17.32 4.87 17.87
C ALA A 246 -18.68 4.17 17.83
N PHE A 247 -18.79 3.07 17.09
CA PHE A 247 -20.03 2.29 17.00
C PHE A 247 -19.75 0.85 16.63
N TRP A 248 -20.68 -0.03 17.00
CA TRP A 248 -20.70 -1.42 16.56
C TRP A 248 -21.58 -1.60 15.32
N MET A 249 -21.20 -2.52 14.44
CA MET A 249 -22.01 -2.98 13.31
C MET A 249 -21.75 -4.45 12.99
N SER A 250 -22.64 -5.09 12.23
CA SER A 250 -22.40 -6.46 11.75
C SER A 250 -21.35 -6.49 10.64
N PHE A 251 -20.60 -7.60 10.51
CA PHE A 251 -19.70 -7.80 9.36
C PHE A 251 -20.46 -7.80 8.02
N GLU A 252 -21.70 -8.28 8.02
CA GLU A 252 -22.56 -8.28 6.84
C GLU A 252 -22.87 -6.85 6.38
N ASP A 253 -23.26 -5.97 7.30
CA ASP A 253 -23.53 -4.57 6.98
C ASP A 253 -22.25 -3.81 6.61
N PHE A 254 -21.12 -4.17 7.23
CA PHE A 254 -19.82 -3.62 6.85
C PHE A 254 -19.51 -3.87 5.37
N CYS A 255 -19.66 -5.11 4.89
CA CYS A 255 -19.45 -5.44 3.48
C CYS A 255 -20.44 -4.77 2.54
N LYS A 256 -21.65 -4.41 3.01
CA LYS A 256 -22.64 -3.67 2.21
C LYS A 256 -22.32 -2.19 2.09
N HIS A 257 -21.78 -1.57 3.14
CA HIS A 257 -21.64 -0.13 3.24
C HIS A 257 -20.21 0.40 3.01
N PHE A 258 -19.21 -0.47 3.03
CA PHE A 258 -17.80 -0.11 2.79
C PHE A 258 -17.30 -0.72 1.49
N VAL A 259 -16.41 0.00 0.79
CA VAL A 259 -15.85 -0.44 -0.50
C VAL A 259 -14.43 -0.97 -0.41
N SER A 260 -13.67 -0.59 0.62
CA SER A 260 -12.29 -1.03 0.75
C SER A 260 -11.76 -0.92 2.17
N ILE A 261 -10.69 -1.68 2.43
CA ILE A 261 -9.84 -1.55 3.60
C ILE A 261 -8.39 -1.28 3.19
N SER A 262 -7.70 -0.49 4.01
CA SER A 262 -6.25 -0.27 3.99
C SER A 262 -5.68 -0.75 5.31
N VAL A 263 -4.72 -1.68 5.28
CA VAL A 263 -4.18 -2.34 6.47
C VAL A 263 -2.68 -2.06 6.57
N ALA A 264 -2.26 -1.26 7.54
CA ALA A 264 -0.87 -1.06 7.87
C ALA A 264 -0.39 -2.17 8.80
N MET A 265 0.57 -2.98 8.34
CA MET A 265 1.16 -4.04 9.16
C MET A 265 2.27 -3.50 10.06
N ALA A 266 2.00 -2.34 10.67
CA ALA A 266 2.87 -1.69 11.62
C ALA A 266 2.92 -2.52 12.90
N HIS A 267 4.12 -2.79 13.40
CA HIS A 267 4.24 -3.50 14.66
C HIS A 267 3.92 -2.57 15.82
N VAL A 268 2.73 -2.75 16.36
CA VAL A 268 2.32 -2.19 17.64
C VAL A 268 2.61 -3.21 18.74
N PRO A 269 3.45 -2.88 19.74
CA PRO A 269 3.59 -3.73 20.92
C PRO A 269 2.21 -3.94 21.56
N GLN A 270 1.84 -5.20 21.82
CA GLN A 270 0.58 -5.49 22.49
C GLN A 270 0.60 -4.99 23.95
N PRO A 271 -0.54 -4.58 24.51
CA PRO A 271 -0.64 -4.30 25.93
C PRO A 271 -0.27 -5.57 26.75
N PRO A 272 0.25 -5.42 27.98
CA PRO A 272 0.70 -6.54 28.81
C PRO A 272 -0.40 -7.60 29.07
N SER A 273 -1.66 -7.21 29.03
CA SER A 273 -2.85 -8.06 29.14
C SER A 273 -2.97 -9.12 28.04
N ALA A 274 -2.54 -8.81 26.82
CA ALA A 274 -2.56 -9.71 25.68
C ALA A 274 -1.32 -10.62 25.61
N CYS A 275 -0.41 -10.51 26.57
CA CYS A 275 0.70 -11.42 26.74
C CYS A 275 0.22 -12.77 27.29
N ASN A 276 0.95 -13.86 27.03
CA ASN A 276 0.68 -15.12 27.72
C ASN A 276 0.95 -14.97 29.24
N ALA A 277 0.56 -15.97 30.04
CA ALA A 277 0.70 -15.98 31.50
C ALA A 277 2.13 -15.72 32.05
N ASN A 278 3.15 -15.65 31.18
CA ASN A 278 4.53 -15.34 31.52
C ASN A 278 4.96 -13.93 31.05
N GLY A 279 4.05 -13.05 30.65
CA GLY A 279 4.35 -11.69 30.20
C GLY A 279 5.05 -11.63 28.84
N VAL A 280 4.97 -12.69 28.03
CA VAL A 280 5.53 -12.71 26.67
C VAL A 280 4.43 -12.33 25.68
N PRO A 281 4.63 -11.31 24.81
CA PRO A 281 3.69 -10.97 23.75
C PRO A 281 3.32 -12.21 22.93
N ARG A 282 2.03 -12.40 22.62
CA ARG A 282 1.58 -13.56 21.82
C ARG A 282 2.16 -13.57 20.41
N CYS A 283 2.54 -12.40 19.88
CA CYS A 283 3.25 -12.26 18.61
C CYS A 283 4.67 -11.69 18.83
N LYS A 284 5.68 -12.26 18.17
CA LYS A 284 7.03 -11.68 18.15
C LYS A 284 7.05 -10.44 17.25
N ALA A 285 7.87 -9.44 17.61
CA ALA A 285 8.14 -8.31 16.73
C ALA A 285 8.63 -8.80 15.34
N PRO A 286 8.06 -8.30 14.23
CA PRO A 286 8.47 -8.69 12.90
C PRO A 286 9.91 -8.29 12.68
N THR A 287 10.66 -9.15 12.01
CA THR A 287 12.00 -8.79 11.53
C THR A 287 11.84 -7.97 10.26
N VAL A 288 11.83 -6.65 10.38
CA VAL A 288 11.86 -5.75 9.22
C VAL A 288 13.27 -5.79 8.63
N ARG A 289 13.38 -6.18 7.36
CA ARG A 289 14.60 -6.05 6.58
C ARG A 289 14.37 -5.03 5.49
N GLU A 290 14.94 -3.84 5.67
CA GLU A 290 14.99 -2.83 4.64
C GLU A 290 16.07 -3.21 3.62
N TRP A 291 15.67 -3.46 2.38
CA TRP A 291 16.62 -3.52 1.25
C TRP A 291 16.79 -2.10 0.73
N ALA A 292 17.80 -1.40 1.26
CA ALA A 292 18.00 0.04 1.07
C ALA A 292 18.23 0.49 -0.40
N PRO A 293 17.97 1.77 -0.74
CA PRO A 293 17.92 2.30 -2.11
C PRO A 293 19.28 2.58 -2.80
N GLU A 294 20.41 2.20 -2.20
CA GLU A 294 21.76 2.56 -2.70
C GLU A 294 22.17 1.86 -4.02
N LEU A 295 21.30 1.08 -4.66
CA LEU A 295 21.64 0.32 -5.86
C LEU A 295 20.88 0.81 -7.10
N VAL A 296 21.30 1.98 -7.62
CA VAL A 296 21.25 2.24 -9.07
C VAL A 296 22.64 2.56 -9.58
N LYS A 297 23.56 1.60 -9.42
CA LYS A 297 24.73 1.44 -10.29
C LYS A 297 24.86 -0.02 -10.69
N ARG A 298 24.37 -0.30 -11.91
CA ARG A 298 24.61 -1.46 -12.78
C ARG A 298 25.22 -2.70 -12.10
N SER A 299 24.37 -3.65 -11.72
CA SER A 299 24.79 -5.05 -11.59
C SER A 299 24.07 -5.91 -12.61
N LYS A 300 24.76 -6.94 -13.09
CA LYS A 300 24.33 -7.87 -14.15
C LYS A 300 23.29 -8.85 -13.62
N THR A 301 22.24 -9.02 -14.38
CA THR A 301 21.13 -9.94 -14.16
C THR A 301 21.56 -11.42 -14.31
N ILE A 302 21.13 -12.28 -13.38
CA ILE A 302 21.03 -13.74 -13.58
C ILE A 302 19.55 -14.04 -13.78
N LEU A 303 19.10 -14.07 -15.05
CA LEU A 303 17.81 -14.67 -15.39
C LEU A 303 18.12 -16.06 -15.95
N ALA A 304 17.45 -17.08 -15.40
CA ALA A 304 17.39 -18.37 -16.05
C ALA A 304 16.76 -18.22 -17.46
N PRO A 305 17.09 -19.09 -18.44
CA PRO A 305 16.66 -18.98 -19.84
C PRO A 305 15.15 -18.92 -20.11
N GLU A 306 14.33 -19.12 -19.08
CA GLU A 306 12.89 -19.36 -19.18
C GLU A 306 12.02 -18.11 -18.89
N VAL A 307 12.62 -17.00 -18.45
CA VAL A 307 11.91 -15.71 -18.30
C VAL A 307 11.99 -14.93 -19.60
N ARG A 308 10.96 -15.03 -20.45
CA ARG A 308 10.87 -14.24 -21.69
C ARG A 308 10.32 -12.84 -21.39
N ALA A 309 11.20 -11.84 -21.39
CA ALA A 309 10.78 -10.44 -21.54
C ALA A 309 10.08 -10.27 -22.90
N SER A 310 8.96 -9.54 -22.93
CA SER A 310 8.25 -9.24 -24.18
C SER A 310 9.19 -8.53 -25.16
N SER A 311 9.18 -8.94 -26.43
CA SER A 311 10.02 -8.36 -27.50
C SER A 311 9.70 -6.90 -27.80
N LYS A 312 8.59 -6.36 -27.25
CA LYS A 312 8.19 -4.95 -27.36
C LYS A 312 8.69 -4.08 -26.19
N MET A 313 9.38 -4.64 -25.20
CA MET A 313 9.78 -3.91 -23.99
C MET A 313 11.12 -3.17 -24.17
N PRO A 314 11.18 -1.84 -23.95
CA PRO A 314 12.43 -1.08 -23.93
C PRO A 314 13.41 -1.67 -22.92
N ALA A 315 14.70 -1.73 -23.26
CA ALA A 315 15.73 -2.35 -22.41
C ALA A 315 15.84 -1.72 -20.99
N SER A 316 15.36 -0.49 -20.83
CA SER A 316 15.33 0.25 -19.56
C SER A 316 14.28 -0.25 -18.54
N LEU A 317 13.25 -0.98 -18.99
CA LEU A 317 12.15 -1.41 -18.13
C LEU A 317 12.21 -2.90 -17.74
N ARG A 318 13.19 -3.66 -18.26
CA ARG A 318 13.37 -5.08 -17.91
C ARG A 318 13.77 -5.22 -16.44
N PRO A 319 13.25 -6.22 -15.67
CA PRO A 319 13.69 -6.46 -14.29
C PRO A 319 15.17 -6.79 -14.28
N THR A 320 15.97 -5.83 -13.86
CA THR A 320 17.43 -5.95 -13.82
C THR A 320 17.92 -6.54 -12.50
N HIS A 321 17.04 -6.60 -11.48
CA HIS A 321 17.34 -6.95 -10.10
C HIS A 321 16.35 -7.98 -9.57
N VAL A 322 16.87 -8.94 -8.82
CA VAL A 322 16.12 -9.94 -8.06
C VAL A 322 16.71 -9.93 -6.64
N PHE A 323 15.85 -10.02 -5.62
CA PHE A 323 16.30 -9.98 -4.23
C PHE A 323 16.23 -11.37 -3.60
N ASP A 324 17.30 -11.78 -2.94
CA ASP A 324 17.35 -13.03 -2.18
C ASP A 324 16.63 -12.88 -0.84
N LEU A 325 15.71 -13.80 -0.57
CA LEU A 325 15.05 -13.92 0.72
C LEU A 325 15.34 -15.31 1.30
N GLU A 326 15.91 -15.33 2.51
CA GLU A 326 16.14 -16.57 3.26
C GLU A 326 15.20 -16.63 4.47
N VAL A 327 14.29 -17.59 4.46
CA VAL A 327 13.38 -17.87 5.57
C VAL A 327 14.02 -18.94 6.45
N LYS A 328 14.43 -18.55 7.66
CA LYS A 328 15.11 -19.46 8.59
C LYS A 328 14.11 -20.42 9.25
N PRO A 329 14.56 -21.62 9.66
CA PRO A 329 13.75 -22.52 10.46
C PRO A 329 13.29 -21.86 11.76
N THR A 330 11.99 -21.92 12.01
CA THR A 330 11.34 -21.47 13.25
C THR A 330 10.67 -22.66 13.95
N ARG A 331 10.15 -22.44 15.18
CA ARG A 331 9.27 -23.45 15.82
C ARG A 331 8.00 -23.69 15.01
N GLU A 332 7.56 -22.68 14.27
CA GLU A 332 6.45 -22.75 13.33
C GLU A 332 6.89 -23.35 11.99
N THR A 333 5.97 -24.07 11.34
CA THR A 333 6.20 -24.73 10.05
C THR A 333 6.16 -23.76 8.86
N LYS A 334 5.52 -22.60 9.05
CA LYS A 334 5.44 -21.50 8.09
C LYS A 334 5.69 -20.17 8.79
N VAL A 335 6.08 -19.17 8.01
CA VAL A 335 6.34 -17.80 8.43
C VAL A 335 5.53 -16.87 7.53
N ALA A 336 4.75 -15.98 8.13
CA ALA A 336 4.09 -14.91 7.40
C ALA A 336 5.12 -13.87 6.94
N VAL A 337 5.13 -13.56 5.64
CA VAL A 337 6.05 -12.60 5.02
C VAL A 337 5.24 -11.64 4.18
N ILE A 338 5.53 -10.34 4.32
CA ILE A 338 4.98 -9.30 3.44
C ILE A 338 6.12 -8.73 2.61
N VAL A 339 5.89 -8.66 1.30
CA VAL A 339 6.79 -8.04 0.35
C VAL A 339 6.11 -6.82 -0.24
N GLY A 340 6.65 -5.63 0.07
CA GLY A 340 6.21 -4.37 -0.50
C GLY A 340 7.19 -3.85 -1.54
N LEU A 341 6.71 -3.56 -2.73
CA LEU A 341 7.45 -2.83 -3.76
C LEU A 341 6.88 -1.42 -3.86
N HIS A 342 7.72 -0.43 -3.60
CA HIS A 342 7.37 0.99 -3.68
C HIS A 342 8.15 1.64 -4.81
N GLN A 343 7.48 2.46 -5.60
CA GLN A 343 8.16 3.36 -6.53
C GLN A 343 8.40 4.73 -5.89
N VAL A 344 9.43 5.44 -6.35
CA VAL A 344 9.67 6.82 -5.95
C VAL A 344 8.59 7.68 -6.57
N ASP A 345 7.75 8.26 -5.73
CA ASP A 345 6.68 9.18 -6.13
C ASP A 345 6.92 10.61 -5.62
N GLU A 346 6.53 11.58 -6.44
CA GLU A 346 6.43 12.99 -6.06
C GLU A 346 5.00 13.49 -6.31
N ARG A 347 4.43 14.20 -5.34
CA ARG A 347 3.12 14.87 -5.48
C ARG A 347 3.25 16.23 -6.18
N SER A 348 4.03 16.29 -7.25
CA SER A 348 4.26 17.50 -8.05
C SER A 348 3.02 17.91 -8.84
N THR A 349 3.02 19.15 -9.35
CA THR A 349 1.95 19.67 -10.21
C THR A 349 2.56 20.11 -11.54
N PRO A 350 2.27 19.43 -12.68
CA PRO A 350 1.40 18.26 -12.82
C PRO A 350 1.99 16.99 -12.18
N LYS A 351 1.13 16.12 -11.64
CA LYS A 351 1.55 14.84 -11.04
C LYS A 351 2.13 13.95 -12.13
N LEU A 352 3.36 13.50 -11.95
CA LEU A 352 3.93 12.47 -12.81
C LEU A 352 3.15 11.16 -12.60
N PRO A 353 2.74 10.48 -13.68
CA PRO A 353 2.02 9.22 -13.54
C PRO A 353 2.95 8.17 -12.92
N ASN A 354 2.39 7.34 -12.04
CA ASN A 354 3.05 6.13 -11.58
C ASN A 354 3.29 5.21 -12.79
N VAL A 355 4.34 4.40 -12.72
CA VAL A 355 4.48 3.25 -13.63
C VAL A 355 3.73 2.06 -13.05
N ASP A 356 3.30 1.16 -13.91
CA ASP A 356 2.68 -0.08 -13.48
C ASP A 356 3.73 -1.00 -12.85
N VAL A 357 3.50 -1.42 -11.61
CA VAL A 357 4.42 -2.26 -10.85
C VAL A 357 3.70 -3.45 -10.27
N GLY A 358 4.41 -4.58 -10.12
CA GLY A 358 3.95 -5.82 -9.52
C GLY A 358 5.11 -6.56 -8.85
N VAL A 359 4.83 -7.68 -8.17
CA VAL A 359 5.85 -8.47 -7.49
C VAL A 359 5.54 -9.96 -7.64
N ALA A 360 6.57 -10.76 -7.92
CA ALA A 360 6.50 -12.21 -7.86
C ALA A 360 7.54 -12.76 -6.87
N VAL A 361 7.19 -13.83 -6.17
CA VAL A 361 8.08 -14.54 -5.25
C VAL A 361 8.23 -15.98 -5.71
N LEU A 362 9.47 -16.36 -6.01
CA LEU A 362 9.86 -17.68 -6.49
C LEU A 362 10.62 -18.42 -5.39
N ARG A 363 10.36 -19.71 -5.18
CA ARG A 363 11.17 -20.58 -4.32
C ARG A 363 12.32 -21.19 -5.11
N LYS A 364 13.51 -21.19 -4.53
CA LYS A 364 14.66 -21.96 -5.05
C LYS A 364 14.59 -23.38 -4.55
N ALA A 365 14.56 -24.34 -5.46
CA ALA A 365 14.76 -25.75 -5.15
C ALA A 365 16.26 -26.08 -5.05
N GLY A 366 16.60 -27.19 -4.40
CA GLY A 366 17.99 -27.62 -4.21
C GLY A 366 18.71 -28.01 -5.50
N ASP A 367 17.97 -28.28 -6.59
CA ASP A 367 18.49 -28.54 -7.94
C ASP A 367 18.67 -27.26 -8.78
N GLY A 368 18.39 -26.08 -8.20
CA GLY A 368 18.47 -24.80 -8.87
C GLY A 368 17.21 -24.37 -9.62
N SER A 369 16.15 -25.20 -9.66
CA SER A 369 14.88 -24.83 -10.27
C SER A 369 14.14 -23.76 -9.46
N LEU A 370 13.29 -22.97 -10.14
CA LEU A 370 12.50 -21.89 -9.54
C LEU A 370 11.02 -22.21 -9.68
N ALA A 371 10.27 -22.11 -8.59
CA ALA A 371 8.82 -22.32 -8.58
C ALA A 371 8.10 -21.07 -8.06
N LEU A 372 7.06 -20.62 -8.77
CA LEU A 372 6.22 -19.51 -8.31
C LEU A 372 5.45 -19.90 -7.06
N VAL A 373 5.60 -19.10 -6.00
CA VAL A 373 4.92 -19.31 -4.70
C VAL A 373 3.80 -18.30 -4.51
N GLY A 374 3.97 -17.10 -5.04
CA GLY A 374 2.90 -16.12 -5.11
C GLY A 374 3.32 -14.89 -5.88
N SER A 375 2.34 -14.14 -6.34
CA SER A 375 2.55 -12.90 -7.07
C SER A 375 1.37 -11.97 -6.86
N VAL A 376 1.64 -10.68 -6.94
CA VAL A 376 0.65 -9.63 -7.08
C VAL A 376 0.80 -9.02 -8.48
N GLY A 377 -0.32 -8.94 -9.20
CA GLY A 377 -0.36 -8.38 -10.56
C GLY A 377 0.10 -6.93 -10.63
N THR A 378 0.39 -6.49 -11.85
CA THR A 378 0.86 -5.13 -12.12
C THR A 378 -0.30 -4.14 -12.08
N SER A 379 -0.10 -3.00 -11.42
CA SER A 379 -1.08 -1.91 -11.39
C SER A 379 -0.36 -0.56 -11.37
N VAL A 380 -1.00 0.47 -11.94
CA VAL A 380 -0.53 1.86 -11.95
C VAL A 380 -0.79 2.49 -10.58
N SER A 381 -0.05 2.04 -9.57
CA SER A 381 -0.18 2.45 -8.17
C SER A 381 1.18 2.80 -7.57
N ARG A 382 1.20 3.54 -6.45
CA ARG A 382 2.45 3.93 -5.78
C ARG A 382 3.23 2.72 -5.28
N ASP A 383 2.53 1.70 -4.83
CA ASP A 383 3.10 0.47 -4.31
C ASP A 383 2.25 -0.76 -4.67
N ARG A 384 2.88 -1.94 -4.58
CA ARG A 384 2.20 -3.24 -4.54
C ARG A 384 2.76 -4.05 -3.39
N ASN A 385 1.85 -4.57 -2.58
CA ASN A 385 2.16 -5.33 -1.39
C ASN A 385 1.59 -6.74 -1.54
N LEU A 386 2.39 -7.75 -1.24
CA LEU A 386 2.05 -9.16 -1.34
C LEU A 386 2.29 -9.85 0.00
N GLU A 387 1.25 -10.43 0.57
CA GLU A 387 1.29 -11.25 1.79
C GLU A 387 1.38 -12.73 1.43
N LEU A 388 2.31 -13.46 2.06
CA LEU A 388 2.61 -14.87 1.78
C LEU A 388 2.85 -15.64 3.08
N GLU A 389 2.49 -16.92 3.10
CA GLU A 389 3.00 -17.87 4.09
C GLU A 389 4.11 -18.73 3.48
N LEU A 390 5.34 -18.54 3.95
CA LEU A 390 6.51 -19.23 3.43
C LEU A 390 7.02 -20.28 4.42
N VAL A 391 7.36 -21.46 3.92
CA VAL A 391 8.11 -22.45 4.71
C VAL A 391 9.59 -22.05 4.78
N PRO A 392 10.37 -22.57 5.74
CA PRO A 392 11.82 -22.37 5.74
C PRO A 392 12.45 -22.76 4.39
N GLY A 393 13.33 -21.89 3.87
CA GLY A 393 13.93 -22.06 2.55
C GLY A 393 14.47 -20.78 1.93
N SER A 394 14.95 -20.88 0.69
CA SER A 394 15.48 -19.76 -0.08
C SER A 394 14.52 -19.35 -1.20
N TYR A 395 14.35 -18.05 -1.36
CA TYR A 395 13.38 -17.43 -2.25
C TYR A 395 14.02 -16.28 -3.04
N LEU A 396 13.39 -15.93 -4.15
CA LEU A 396 13.71 -14.79 -5.00
C LEU A 396 12.48 -13.88 -5.08
N ILE A 397 12.68 -12.60 -4.79
CA ILE A 397 11.68 -11.55 -5.00
C ILE A 397 12.01 -10.86 -6.32
N VAL A 398 11.05 -10.88 -7.24
CA VAL A 398 11.16 -10.33 -8.59
C VAL A 398 10.16 -9.19 -8.74
N PRO A 399 10.61 -7.93 -8.79
CA PRO A 399 9.78 -6.81 -9.24
C PRO A 399 9.33 -7.02 -10.69
N THR A 400 8.06 -6.76 -10.99
CA THR A 400 7.48 -6.89 -12.33
C THR A 400 6.85 -5.58 -12.81
N THR A 401 6.74 -5.43 -14.11
CA THR A 401 5.94 -4.41 -14.84
C THR A 401 5.28 -5.13 -16.02
N SER A 402 4.27 -4.56 -16.67
CA SER A 402 3.45 -5.22 -17.72
C SER A 402 4.25 -5.69 -18.94
N GLY A 403 5.48 -5.19 -19.12
CA GLY A 403 6.39 -5.72 -20.14
C GLY A 403 7.23 -6.92 -19.71
N ALA A 404 7.19 -7.28 -18.42
CA ALA A 404 7.98 -8.33 -17.77
C ALA A 404 7.06 -9.32 -17.03
N VAL A 405 6.63 -10.35 -17.76
CA VAL A 405 5.72 -11.39 -17.23
C VAL A 405 6.54 -12.48 -16.52
N PRO A 406 6.21 -12.88 -15.28
CA PRO A 406 6.85 -14.00 -14.60
C PRO A 406 6.50 -15.34 -15.29
N PRO A 407 7.37 -16.36 -15.21
CA PRO A 407 7.12 -17.65 -15.84
C PRO A 407 5.90 -18.33 -15.18
N THR A 408 4.88 -18.63 -15.97
CA THR A 408 3.76 -19.49 -15.55
C THR A 408 4.24 -20.94 -15.53
N ASN A 409 3.97 -21.66 -14.43
CA ASN A 409 4.42 -23.03 -14.12
C ASN A 409 4.88 -23.86 -15.34
N ALA A 410 6.19 -23.82 -15.62
CA ALA A 410 6.79 -24.64 -16.66
C ALA A 410 6.98 -26.06 -16.11
N GLY A 411 6.13 -26.98 -16.55
CA GLY A 411 6.38 -28.40 -16.39
C GLY A 411 7.68 -28.79 -17.09
N SER A 412 8.60 -29.38 -16.32
CA SER A 412 9.75 -30.21 -16.75
C SER A 412 10.38 -29.86 -18.11
N ALA A 413 11.41 -29.02 -18.12
CA ALA A 413 12.34 -28.92 -19.24
C ALA A 413 13.75 -29.32 -18.81
N GLN A 414 14.29 -30.37 -19.43
CA GLN A 414 15.68 -30.83 -19.24
C GLN A 414 16.67 -29.96 -20.04
N PRO A 415 17.94 -29.83 -19.60
CA PRO A 415 18.92 -28.98 -20.25
C PRO A 415 19.51 -29.67 -21.48
N SER A 416 19.56 -29.00 -22.63
CA SER A 416 20.40 -29.43 -23.76
C SER A 416 21.45 -28.37 -24.10
N GLU A 417 22.66 -28.86 -24.28
CA GLU A 417 23.89 -28.12 -24.57
C GLU A 417 23.90 -27.55 -26.00
N ALA A 418 24.46 -26.35 -26.17
CA ALA A 418 24.84 -25.76 -27.47
C ALA A 418 26.09 -26.49 -28.05
N PRO A 419 26.45 -26.47 -29.37
CA PRO A 419 26.68 -25.23 -30.15
C PRO A 419 26.50 -25.24 -31.72
N GLY A 420 26.16 -24.05 -32.27
CA GLY A 420 26.55 -23.40 -33.55
C GLY A 420 26.62 -24.10 -34.94
N ARG A 421 25.90 -23.56 -35.96
CA ARG A 421 26.40 -23.01 -37.27
C ARG A 421 25.24 -22.50 -38.16
N LEU A 422 25.49 -21.52 -39.05
CA LEU A 422 24.52 -20.84 -39.94
C LEU A 422 24.96 -20.99 -41.41
N LEU A 423 24.05 -21.36 -42.33
CA LEU A 423 24.18 -21.26 -43.80
C LEU A 423 22.77 -20.98 -44.39
N LEU A 424 22.68 -20.05 -45.36
CA LEU A 424 21.46 -19.63 -46.06
C LEU A 424 21.54 -20.05 -47.53
N ASP A 425 20.49 -20.69 -48.06
CA ASP A 425 20.27 -20.94 -49.49
C ASP A 425 18.83 -20.52 -49.83
N SER A 426 18.58 -20.01 -51.05
CA SER A 426 17.41 -19.18 -51.41
C SER A 426 16.05 -19.90 -51.59
N GLY A 427 15.89 -21.08 -51.00
CA GLY A 427 14.59 -21.67 -50.60
C GLY A 427 14.38 -21.64 -49.08
N ASP A 428 15.31 -21.00 -48.37
CA ASP A 428 15.54 -21.09 -46.93
C ASP A 428 16.13 -19.75 -46.41
N LEU A 429 15.60 -18.61 -46.88
CA LEU A 429 15.86 -17.33 -46.20
C LEU A 429 15.12 -17.37 -44.87
N THR A 430 15.85 -17.45 -43.74
CA THR A 430 15.21 -17.30 -42.43
C THR A 430 14.41 -16.00 -42.39
N ALA A 431 13.32 -15.98 -41.62
CA ALA A 431 12.44 -14.83 -41.50
C ALA A 431 13.19 -13.50 -41.27
N LYS A 432 14.37 -13.54 -40.64
CA LYS A 432 15.25 -12.38 -40.45
C LYS A 432 15.99 -11.90 -41.70
N ALA A 433 16.45 -12.80 -42.57
CA ALA A 433 17.10 -12.42 -43.81
C ALA A 433 16.07 -11.86 -44.81
N ARG A 434 14.85 -12.39 -44.78
CA ARG A 434 13.71 -11.84 -45.50
C ARG A 434 13.28 -10.48 -44.93
N GLN A 435 13.18 -10.35 -43.61
CA GLN A 435 12.87 -9.09 -42.94
C GLN A 435 13.94 -8.00 -43.15
N ALA A 436 15.22 -8.38 -43.27
CA ALA A 436 16.28 -7.45 -43.64
C ALA A 436 16.15 -6.99 -45.10
N PHE A 437 15.85 -7.90 -46.03
CA PHE A 437 15.54 -7.56 -47.42
C PHE A 437 14.29 -6.68 -47.54
N ASP A 438 13.24 -6.97 -46.78
CA ASP A 438 12.00 -6.19 -46.74
C ASP A 438 12.24 -4.81 -46.14
N LEU A 439 13.11 -4.68 -45.12
CA LEU A 439 13.47 -3.40 -44.53
C LEU A 439 14.33 -2.56 -45.49
N ILE A 440 15.27 -3.19 -46.20
CA ILE A 440 16.10 -2.52 -47.21
C ILE A 440 15.23 -2.06 -48.38
N ALA A 441 14.31 -2.92 -48.85
CA ALA A 441 13.37 -2.57 -49.90
C ALA A 441 12.44 -1.42 -49.49
N PHE A 442 11.90 -1.47 -48.27
CA PHE A 442 11.10 -0.38 -47.68
C PHE A 442 11.88 0.93 -47.52
N THR A 443 13.20 0.85 -47.33
CA THR A 443 14.04 2.05 -47.18
C THR A 443 14.33 2.72 -48.53
N PHE A 444 14.25 1.99 -49.64
CA PHE A 444 14.47 2.52 -50.98
C PHE A 444 13.18 2.92 -51.71
N ASP A 445 12.04 2.36 -51.31
CA ASP A 445 10.70 2.69 -51.83
C ASP A 445 10.25 4.08 -51.33
N ALA A 446 10.64 5.12 -52.06
CA ALA A 446 10.48 6.50 -51.60
C ALA A 446 9.05 7.02 -51.75
N ASP A 447 8.27 6.45 -52.67
CA ASP A 447 6.85 6.78 -52.84
C ASP A 447 5.91 5.85 -52.06
N MET A 448 6.47 4.83 -51.39
CA MET A 448 5.82 3.95 -50.43
C MET A 448 4.70 3.11 -51.06
N ASP A 449 4.86 2.76 -52.34
CA ASP A 449 3.85 2.02 -53.11
C ASP A 449 4.04 0.48 -53.03
N GLY A 450 5.12 0.04 -52.38
CA GLY A 450 5.48 -1.34 -52.13
C GLY A 450 6.27 -1.99 -53.28
N LEU A 451 6.68 -1.23 -54.29
CA LEU A 451 7.41 -1.71 -55.47
C LEU A 451 8.65 -0.84 -55.73
N LEU A 452 9.80 -1.46 -55.99
CA LEU A 452 11.02 -0.71 -56.32
C LEU A 452 11.10 -0.44 -57.82
N GLY A 453 10.95 0.82 -58.21
CA GLY A 453 11.12 1.29 -59.58
C GLY A 453 12.57 1.67 -59.91
N GLU A 454 12.82 1.93 -61.19
CA GLU A 454 14.15 2.40 -61.67
C GLU A 454 14.53 3.77 -61.06
N ALA A 455 13.52 4.56 -60.68
CA ALA A 455 13.70 5.85 -60.01
C ALA A 455 14.17 5.69 -58.54
N ASP A 456 13.75 4.64 -57.84
CA ASP A 456 14.11 4.36 -56.44
C ASP A 456 15.54 3.84 -56.29
N LEU A 457 15.98 3.08 -57.28
CA LEU A 457 17.32 2.48 -57.31
C LEU A 457 18.42 3.44 -57.77
N THR A 458 18.04 4.59 -58.35
CA THR A 458 19.00 5.64 -58.75
C THR A 458 19.21 6.70 -57.67
N GLN A 459 18.61 6.50 -56.48
CA GLN A 459 18.72 7.43 -55.37
C GLN A 459 20.09 7.32 -54.65
N PRO A 460 20.58 8.42 -54.04
CA PRO A 460 21.89 8.44 -53.37
C PRO A 460 22.03 7.40 -52.25
N ALA A 461 20.93 7.07 -51.56
CA ALA A 461 20.92 6.07 -50.50
C ALA A 461 21.09 4.63 -51.05
N ALA A 462 20.54 4.35 -52.23
CA ALA A 462 20.72 3.07 -52.91
C ALA A 462 22.15 2.95 -53.46
N ALA A 463 22.72 4.03 -54.01
CA ALA A 463 24.11 4.05 -54.47
C ALA A 463 25.12 3.82 -53.32
N ALA A 464 24.89 4.44 -52.16
CA ALA A 464 25.73 4.25 -50.97
C ALA A 464 25.64 2.84 -50.36
N PHE A 465 24.53 2.13 -50.60
CA PHE A 465 24.35 0.74 -50.16
C PHE A 465 24.99 -0.26 -51.13
N VAL A 466 25.05 0.03 -52.43
CA VAL A 466 25.74 -0.83 -53.41
C VAL A 466 27.27 -0.69 -53.32
N ASP A 467 27.77 0.49 -52.96
CA ASP A 467 29.20 0.74 -52.74
C ASP A 467 29.73 0.16 -51.40
N ALA A 468 28.85 -0.15 -50.45
CA ALA A 468 29.16 -0.75 -49.15
C ALA A 468 29.07 -2.28 -49.19
#